data_AF-L1IHY4-F1
#
_entry.id   AF-L1IHY4-F1
#
_cell.length_a   1.000
_cell.length_b   1.000
_cell.length_c   1.000
_cell.angle_alpha   90.00
_cell.angle_beta   90.00
_cell.angle_gamma   90.00
#
_symmetry.space_group_name_H-M   'P 1'
#
loop_
_entity.id
_entity.type
_entity.pdbx_description
1 polymer ?
#
loop_
_entity_poly.entity_id
_entity_poly.type
_entity_poly.pdbx_seq_one_letter_code
_entity_poly.pdbx_strand_id
1 'polypeptide(L)'
;MNQATKKRHEAARKRQEEEYKIMKLMNKYDKSKDGKLDKKEFGDLLQEVNDGVRPPDEEITHIYQVADREGQGDKDGTLDLQEVKSAIESWRAYLQNKDQIDEAFKKYDTDHSGKLEFEDFKKLLTDLNDGIPPSDQEVKQVMDKADGKDGKVEGALGRMDILYAVGVWYSYVDHQQKQEEVSSCCSIS
;
A
#
# COMPACT_ATOMS: atom_id res chain seq x y z
N MET A 1 33.93 7.99 -17.06
CA MET A 1 32.71 7.36 -16.47
C MET A 1 31.50 8.22 -16.84
N ASN A 2 30.51 7.67 -17.56
CA ASN A 2 29.39 8.46 -18.07
C ASN A 2 28.34 8.77 -16.98
N GLN A 3 27.42 9.70 -17.27
CA GLN A 3 26.40 10.16 -16.32
C GLN A 3 25.46 9.03 -15.86
N ALA A 4 25.14 8.08 -16.74
CA ALA A 4 24.30 6.94 -16.40
C ALA A 4 24.99 5.96 -15.42
N THR A 5 26.31 5.80 -15.53
CA THR A 5 27.11 5.00 -14.58
C THR A 5 27.18 5.70 -13.23
N LYS A 6 27.39 7.03 -13.18
CA LYS A 6 27.35 7.82 -11.94
C LYS A 6 26.01 7.67 -11.20
N LYS A 7 24.89 7.84 -11.91
CA LYS A 7 23.54 7.69 -11.34
C LYS A 7 23.29 6.29 -10.77
N ARG A 8 23.72 5.23 -11.47
CA ARG A 8 23.57 3.83 -11.01
C ARG A 8 24.37 3.55 -9.73
N HIS A 9 25.61 4.02 -9.65
CA HIS A 9 26.42 3.87 -8.44
C HIS A 9 25.86 4.65 -7.25
N GLU A 10 25.37 5.87 -7.47
CA GLU A 10 24.76 6.65 -6.40
C GLU A 10 23.48 5.99 -5.88
N ALA A 11 22.62 5.47 -6.78
CA ALA A 11 21.44 4.73 -6.40
C ALA A 11 21.78 3.45 -5.61
N ALA A 12 22.80 2.70 -6.05
CA ALA A 12 23.27 1.51 -5.33
C ALA A 12 23.78 1.85 -3.92
N ARG A 13 24.55 2.94 -3.78
CA ARG A 13 25.04 3.41 -2.48
C ARG A 13 23.88 3.80 -1.56
N LYS A 14 22.89 4.54 -2.06
CA LYS A 14 21.71 4.93 -1.28
C LYS A 14 20.92 3.70 -0.80
N ARG A 15 20.73 2.71 -1.67
CA ARG A 15 20.06 1.44 -1.29
C ARG A 15 20.83 0.70 -0.19
N GLN A 16 22.15 0.61 -0.28
CA GLN A 16 22.97 -0.02 0.76
C GLN A 16 22.91 0.73 2.10
N GLU A 17 22.97 2.07 2.06
CA GLU A 17 22.85 2.89 3.27
C GLU A 17 21.48 2.75 3.93
N GLU A 18 20.42 2.66 3.13
CA GLU A 18 19.06 2.42 3.62
C GLU A 18 18.89 1.01 4.20
N GLU A 19 19.36 -0.02 3.52
CA GLU A 19 19.33 -1.39 4.02
C GLU A 19 20.10 -1.52 5.35
N TYR A 20 21.26 -0.88 5.46
CA TYR A 20 22.02 -0.85 6.71
C TYR A 20 21.25 -0.16 7.85
N LYS A 21 20.53 0.94 7.56
CA LYS A 21 19.68 1.62 8.55
C LYS A 21 18.54 0.71 9.01
N ILE A 22 17.85 0.05 8.09
CA ILE A 22 16.75 -0.86 8.40
C ILE A 22 17.26 -2.05 9.23
N MET A 23 18.38 -2.67 8.83
CA MET A 23 19.01 -3.75 9.59
C MET A 23 19.36 -3.31 11.02
N LYS A 24 19.90 -2.09 11.19
CA LYS A 24 20.22 -1.56 12.52
C LYS A 24 18.97 -1.33 13.37
N LEU A 25 17.88 -0.86 12.78
CA LEU A 25 16.59 -0.71 13.47
C LEU A 25 16.02 -2.08 13.85
N MET A 26 16.01 -3.04 12.92
CA MET A 26 15.56 -4.39 13.17
C MET A 26 16.31 -5.01 14.36
N ASN A 27 17.64 -5.01 14.33
CA ASN A 27 18.47 -5.53 15.44
C ASN A 27 18.25 -4.80 16.78
N LYS A 28 17.78 -3.55 16.77
CA LYS A 28 17.45 -2.80 17.99
C LYS A 28 16.13 -3.26 18.60
N TYR A 29 15.17 -3.65 17.76
CA TYR A 29 13.81 -4.01 18.19
C TYR A 29 13.56 -5.52 18.30
N ASP A 30 14.39 -6.34 17.64
CA ASP A 30 14.47 -7.79 17.80
C ASP A 30 15.01 -8.13 19.20
N LYS A 31 14.08 -8.30 20.16
CA LYS A 31 14.40 -8.61 21.56
C LYS A 31 14.60 -10.10 21.75
N SER A 32 13.91 -10.93 20.97
CA SER A 32 14.08 -12.38 20.97
C SER A 32 15.45 -12.82 20.44
N LYS A 33 16.07 -12.00 19.58
CA LYS A 33 17.33 -12.26 18.86
C LYS A 33 17.25 -13.46 17.92
N ASP A 34 16.08 -13.70 17.36
CA ASP A 34 15.88 -14.75 16.36
C ASP A 34 16.12 -14.26 14.93
N GLY A 35 16.40 -12.96 14.75
CA GLY A 35 16.62 -12.36 13.44
C GLY A 35 15.34 -12.07 12.67
N LYS A 36 14.18 -12.14 13.33
CA LYS A 36 12.87 -11.75 12.82
C LYS A 36 12.19 -10.80 13.81
N LEU A 37 11.11 -10.15 13.39
CA LEU A 37 10.30 -9.28 14.25
C LEU A 37 8.90 -9.85 14.42
N ASP A 38 8.47 -10.01 15.67
CA ASP A 38 7.06 -10.23 15.95
C ASP A 38 6.25 -8.93 15.75
N LYS A 39 4.92 -9.05 15.77
CA LYS A 39 4.00 -7.90 15.57
C LYS A 39 4.25 -6.75 16.57
N LYS A 40 4.59 -7.08 17.81
CA LYS A 40 4.81 -6.08 18.86
C LYS A 40 6.12 -5.34 18.62
N GLU A 41 7.19 -6.07 18.31
CA GLU A 41 8.51 -5.53 17.98
C GLU A 41 8.47 -4.69 16.70
N PHE A 42 7.76 -5.18 15.68
CA PHE A 42 7.50 -4.43 14.46
C PHE A 42 6.75 -3.12 14.74
N GLY A 43 5.73 -3.14 15.61
CA GLY A 43 5.03 -1.91 16.02
C GLY A 43 5.94 -0.90 16.74
N ASP A 44 6.87 -1.37 17.57
CA ASP A 44 7.88 -0.52 18.22
C ASP A 44 8.87 0.06 17.19
N LEU A 45 9.26 -0.72 16.17
CA LEU A 45 10.08 -0.26 15.05
C LEU A 45 9.34 0.78 14.20
N LEU A 46 8.08 0.53 13.86
CA LEU A 46 7.28 1.38 12.99
C LEU A 46 7.04 2.75 13.62
N GLN A 47 6.90 2.80 14.95
CA GLN A 47 6.87 4.05 15.70
C GLN A 47 8.14 4.89 15.47
N GLU A 48 9.34 4.29 15.49
CA GLU A 48 10.59 5.02 15.23
C GLU A 48 10.72 5.45 13.76
N VAL A 49 10.20 4.65 12.83
CA VAL A 49 10.11 5.01 11.41
C VAL A 49 9.10 6.15 11.17
N ASN A 50 8.07 6.25 12.00
CA ASN A 50 7.01 7.25 11.92
C ASN A 50 7.25 8.46 12.85
N ASP A 51 8.50 8.96 12.87
CA ASP A 51 8.92 10.13 13.65
C ASP A 51 8.57 10.07 15.16
N GLY A 52 8.51 8.87 15.72
CA GLY A 52 8.21 8.61 17.12
C GLY A 52 6.72 8.53 17.47
N VAL A 53 5.83 8.74 16.49
CA VAL A 53 4.37 8.60 16.66
C VAL A 53 3.98 7.17 16.38
N ARG A 54 3.42 6.47 17.36
CA ARG A 54 2.96 5.09 17.17
C ARG A 54 1.69 5.08 16.30
N PRO A 55 1.67 4.38 15.17
CA PRO A 55 0.44 4.20 14.40
C PRO A 55 -0.63 3.42 15.20
N PRO A 56 -1.92 3.55 14.86
CA PRO A 56 -2.96 2.68 15.38
C PRO A 56 -2.63 1.20 15.17
N ASP A 57 -3.00 0.36 16.14
CA ASP A 57 -2.70 -1.09 16.09
C ASP A 57 -3.32 -1.76 14.85
N GLU A 58 -4.43 -1.26 14.33
CA GLU A 58 -5.04 -1.75 13.08
C GLU A 58 -4.14 -1.51 11.87
N GLU A 59 -3.52 -0.33 11.76
CA GLU A 59 -2.59 0.01 10.68
C GLU A 59 -1.31 -0.83 10.79
N ILE A 60 -0.77 -0.99 12.01
CA ILE A 60 0.37 -1.88 12.27
C ILE A 60 0.04 -3.32 11.86
N THR A 61 -1.13 -3.81 12.26
CA THR A 61 -1.60 -5.17 11.93
C THR A 61 -1.66 -5.38 10.44
N HIS A 62 -2.20 -4.42 9.71
CA HIS A 62 -2.36 -4.53 8.27
C HIS A 62 -1.01 -4.56 7.56
N ILE A 63 -0.13 -3.59 7.82
CA ILE A 63 1.20 -3.54 7.19
C ILE A 63 2.02 -4.80 7.53
N TYR A 64 1.90 -5.29 8.76
CA TYR A 64 2.53 -6.53 9.19
C TYR A 64 2.02 -7.74 8.39
N GLN A 65 0.70 -7.89 8.26
CA GLN A 65 0.11 -9.01 7.54
C GLN A 65 0.38 -8.97 6.04
N VAL A 66 0.38 -7.79 5.43
CA VAL A 66 0.73 -7.62 4.02
C VAL A 66 2.19 -8.03 3.81
N ALA A 67 3.10 -7.57 4.68
CA ALA A 67 4.51 -7.92 4.58
C ALA A 67 4.78 -9.43 4.74
N ASP A 68 4.15 -10.10 5.71
CA ASP A 68 4.26 -11.56 5.92
C ASP A 68 3.61 -12.39 4.79
N ARG A 69 2.51 -11.91 4.19
CA ARG A 69 1.76 -12.68 3.18
C ARG A 69 2.25 -12.47 1.75
N GLU A 70 2.68 -11.25 1.43
CA GLU A 70 3.04 -10.81 0.08
C GLU A 70 4.55 -10.53 -0.06
N GLY A 71 5.29 -10.58 1.05
CA GLY A 71 6.74 -10.44 1.05
C GLY A 71 7.47 -11.58 0.36
N GLN A 72 8.79 -11.42 0.25
CA GLN A 72 9.68 -12.41 -0.36
C GLN A 72 10.07 -13.54 0.62
N GLY A 73 9.53 -13.55 1.85
CA GLY A 73 9.87 -14.46 2.93
C GLY A 73 8.85 -15.59 3.16
N ASP A 74 8.93 -16.20 4.33
CA ASP A 74 8.07 -17.29 4.75
C ASP A 74 6.83 -16.79 5.50
N LYS A 75 5.70 -17.48 5.33
CA LYS A 75 4.44 -17.13 6.01
C LYS A 75 4.41 -17.72 7.42
N ASP A 76 5.38 -17.34 8.24
CA ASP A 76 5.56 -17.90 9.57
C ASP A 76 4.98 -17.02 10.69
N GLY A 77 4.43 -15.86 10.32
CA GLY A 77 3.80 -14.94 11.24
C GLY A 77 4.81 -14.08 12.00
N THR A 78 6.04 -13.94 11.48
CA THR A 78 7.08 -12.99 11.90
C THR A 78 7.67 -12.31 10.65
N LEU A 79 8.41 -11.22 10.81
CA LEU A 79 9.00 -10.49 9.67
C LEU A 79 10.51 -10.59 9.66
N ASP A 80 11.09 -11.17 8.60
CA ASP A 80 12.51 -11.12 8.33
C ASP A 80 12.97 -9.76 7.76
N LEU A 81 14.27 -9.59 7.50
CA LEU A 81 14.82 -8.33 6.99
C LEU A 81 14.19 -7.88 5.66
N GLN A 82 13.91 -8.78 4.72
CA GLN A 82 13.30 -8.42 3.43
C GLN A 82 11.82 -8.06 3.60
N GLU A 83 11.12 -8.73 4.52
CA GLU A 83 9.73 -8.44 4.83
C GLU A 83 9.60 -7.11 5.57
N VAL A 84 10.49 -6.81 6.53
CA VAL A 84 10.55 -5.49 7.19
C VAL A 84 10.83 -4.37 6.18
N LYS A 85 11.71 -4.59 5.20
CA LYS A 85 11.94 -3.61 4.11
C LYS A 85 10.66 -3.35 3.32
N SER A 86 10.00 -4.43 2.88
CA SER A 86 8.71 -4.34 2.17
C SER A 86 7.65 -3.64 3.01
N ALA A 87 7.57 -3.95 4.31
CA ALA A 87 6.64 -3.35 5.26
C ALA A 87 6.85 -1.82 5.38
N ILE A 88 8.10 -1.36 5.50
CA ILE A 88 8.45 0.06 5.59
C ILE A 88 8.13 0.78 4.26
N GLU A 89 8.37 0.13 3.12
CA GLU A 89 8.01 0.69 1.81
C GLU A 89 6.49 0.85 1.67
N SER A 90 5.73 -0.19 2.04
CA SER A 90 4.25 -0.15 2.07
C SER A 90 3.72 0.92 3.03
N TRP A 91 4.34 1.06 4.21
CA TRP A 91 3.98 2.12 5.17
C TRP A 91 4.20 3.52 4.59
N ARG A 92 5.33 3.75 3.91
CA ARG A 92 5.61 5.05 3.29
C ARG A 92 4.64 5.34 2.14
N ALA A 93 4.32 4.35 1.33
CA ALA A 93 3.30 4.47 0.28
C ALA A 93 1.91 4.76 0.87
N TYR A 94 1.58 4.13 2.00
CA TYR A 94 0.37 4.43 2.75
C TYR A 94 0.33 5.90 3.20
N LEU A 95 1.39 6.39 3.87
CA LEU A 95 1.45 7.77 4.36
C LEU A 95 1.31 8.82 3.24
N GLN A 96 1.81 8.54 2.03
CA GLN A 96 1.66 9.43 0.87
C GLN A 96 0.20 9.63 0.44
N ASN A 97 -0.66 8.63 0.67
CA ASN A 97 -2.06 8.64 0.26
C ASN A 97 -3.01 8.82 1.46
N LYS A 98 -2.50 8.70 2.69
CA LYS A 98 -3.30 8.73 3.92
C LYS A 98 -4.13 10.00 4.06
N ASP A 99 -3.56 11.17 3.75
CA ASP A 99 -4.29 12.44 3.86
C ASP A 99 -5.49 12.49 2.90
N GLN A 100 -5.31 12.03 1.66
CA GLN A 100 -6.40 11.96 0.67
C GLN A 100 -7.49 10.97 1.11
N ILE A 101 -7.08 9.83 1.68
CA ILE A 101 -8.02 8.84 2.23
C ILE A 101 -8.74 9.42 3.47
N ASP A 102 -8.05 10.11 4.36
CA ASP A 102 -8.64 10.74 5.54
C ASP A 102 -9.68 11.81 5.18
N GLU A 103 -9.41 12.61 4.15
CA GLU A 103 -10.37 13.57 3.60
C GLU A 103 -11.58 12.86 2.99
N ALA A 104 -11.35 11.75 2.27
CA ALA A 104 -12.43 10.94 1.72
C ALA A 104 -13.35 10.37 2.78
N PHE A 105 -12.79 9.77 3.84
CA PHE A 105 -13.60 9.26 4.97
C PHE A 105 -14.36 10.40 5.64
N LYS A 106 -13.73 11.54 5.93
CA LYS A 106 -14.46 12.70 6.51
C LYS A 106 -15.62 13.18 5.65
N LYS A 107 -15.50 13.06 4.32
CA LYS A 107 -16.51 13.52 3.36
C LYS A 107 -17.63 12.50 3.14
N TYR A 108 -17.29 11.22 3.10
CA TYR A 108 -18.19 10.16 2.62
C TYR A 108 -18.64 9.17 3.70
N ASP A 109 -17.87 8.95 4.77
CA ASP A 109 -18.23 8.10 5.92
C ASP A 109 -19.18 8.85 6.87
N THR A 110 -20.38 9.18 6.37
CA THR A 110 -21.34 10.03 7.10
C THR A 110 -21.93 9.35 8.34
N ASP A 111 -21.99 8.02 8.34
CA ASP A 111 -22.44 7.22 9.46
C ASP A 111 -21.32 6.88 10.46
N HIS A 112 -20.08 7.30 10.16
CA HIS A 112 -18.88 7.07 10.97
C HIS A 112 -18.63 5.57 11.22
N SER A 113 -18.99 4.74 10.26
CA SER A 113 -18.78 3.29 10.31
C SER A 113 -17.30 2.91 10.18
N GLY A 114 -16.45 3.83 9.69
CA GLY A 114 -15.06 3.56 9.37
C GLY A 114 -14.89 2.74 8.10
N LYS A 115 -15.96 2.57 7.31
CA LYS A 115 -15.98 1.86 6.02
C LYS A 115 -16.70 2.71 4.97
N LEU A 116 -16.31 2.59 3.70
CA LEU A 116 -17.08 3.19 2.59
C LEU A 116 -17.78 2.10 1.79
N GLU A 117 -19.10 2.20 1.67
CA GLU A 117 -19.91 1.35 0.80
C GLU A 117 -19.68 1.67 -0.68
N PHE A 118 -20.23 0.85 -1.58
CA PHE A 118 -20.08 1.00 -3.04
C PHE A 118 -20.30 2.43 -3.54
N GLU A 119 -21.40 3.06 -3.12
CA GLU A 119 -21.75 4.41 -3.58
C GLU A 119 -20.77 5.48 -3.08
N ASP A 120 -20.26 5.32 -1.87
CA ASP A 120 -19.32 6.26 -1.26
C ASP A 120 -17.90 6.09 -1.79
N PHE A 121 -17.49 4.85 -2.03
CA PHE A 121 -16.25 4.53 -2.71
C PHE A 121 -16.25 5.02 -4.17
N LYS A 122 -17.38 4.91 -4.89
CA LYS A 122 -17.51 5.48 -6.24
C LYS A 122 -17.34 7.00 -6.25
N LYS A 123 -17.90 7.72 -5.27
CA LYS A 123 -17.70 9.18 -5.14
C LYS A 123 -16.24 9.51 -4.83
N LEU A 124 -15.57 8.72 -3.99
CA LEU A 124 -14.13 8.84 -3.76
C LEU A 124 -13.33 8.70 -5.07
N LEU A 125 -13.55 7.63 -5.83
CA LEU A 125 -12.85 7.45 -7.10
C LEU A 125 -13.17 8.57 -8.10
N THR A 126 -14.39 9.12 -8.06
CA THR A 126 -14.77 10.29 -8.87
C THR A 126 -13.92 11.51 -8.51
N ASP A 127 -13.74 11.81 -7.22
CA ASP A 127 -12.88 12.91 -6.77
C ASP A 127 -11.42 12.69 -7.16
N LEU A 128 -10.92 11.45 -7.07
CA LEU A 128 -9.57 11.07 -7.48
C LEU A 128 -9.36 11.07 -9.00
N ASN A 129 -10.44 11.13 -9.78
CA ASN A 129 -10.46 11.17 -11.25
C ASN A 129 -10.82 12.56 -11.80
N ASP A 130 -10.43 13.64 -11.11
CA ASP A 130 -10.75 15.02 -11.49
C ASP A 130 -12.27 15.28 -11.68
N GLY A 131 -13.10 14.56 -10.91
CA GLY A 131 -14.56 14.66 -10.96
C GLY A 131 -15.23 13.80 -12.03
N ILE A 132 -14.48 12.95 -12.75
CA ILE A 132 -15.04 12.06 -13.77
C ILE A 132 -15.43 10.72 -13.12
N PRO A 133 -16.72 10.37 -13.06
CA PRO A 133 -17.14 9.16 -12.37
C PRO A 133 -16.71 7.90 -13.13
N PRO A 134 -15.99 6.95 -12.50
CA PRO A 134 -15.73 5.65 -13.09
C PRO A 134 -17.02 4.84 -13.23
N SER A 135 -17.01 3.87 -14.15
CA SER A 135 -18.15 2.99 -14.38
C SER A 135 -18.38 2.03 -13.21
N ASP A 136 -19.63 1.59 -13.01
CA ASP A 136 -19.97 0.66 -11.93
C ASP A 136 -19.16 -0.64 -12.00
N GLN A 137 -18.84 -1.08 -13.22
CA GLN A 137 -18.03 -2.27 -13.45
C GLN A 137 -16.59 -2.08 -12.99
N GLU A 138 -15.99 -0.91 -13.25
CA GLU A 138 -14.63 -0.58 -12.78
C GLU A 138 -14.58 -0.50 -11.26
N VAL A 139 -15.52 0.22 -10.65
CA VAL A 139 -15.63 0.35 -9.18
C VAL A 139 -15.74 -1.04 -8.55
N LYS A 140 -16.61 -1.89 -9.10
CA LYS A 140 -16.82 -3.25 -8.60
C LYS A 140 -15.56 -4.11 -8.73
N GLN A 141 -14.89 -4.08 -9.89
CA GLN A 141 -13.65 -4.85 -10.09
C GLN A 141 -12.54 -4.44 -9.13
N VAL A 142 -12.46 -3.14 -8.83
CA VAL A 142 -11.50 -2.59 -7.87
C VAL A 142 -11.85 -3.02 -6.44
N MET A 143 -13.12 -2.90 -6.04
CA MET A 143 -13.59 -3.35 -4.72
C MET A 143 -13.39 -4.85 -4.53
N ASP A 144 -13.75 -5.67 -5.52
CA ASP A 144 -13.62 -7.14 -5.46
C ASP A 144 -12.15 -7.58 -5.28
N LYS A 145 -11.21 -6.84 -5.88
CA LYS A 145 -9.78 -7.10 -5.69
C LYS A 145 -9.27 -6.63 -4.34
N ALA A 146 -9.82 -5.54 -3.81
CA ALA A 146 -9.37 -4.93 -2.57
C ALA A 146 -9.94 -5.58 -1.31
N ASP A 147 -11.17 -6.09 -1.36
CA ASP A 147 -11.83 -6.71 -0.21
C ASP A 147 -11.12 -8.01 0.21
N GLY A 148 -10.40 -8.69 -0.70
CA GLY A 148 -9.34 -9.68 -0.40
C GLY A 148 -9.71 -10.87 0.50
N LYS A 149 -10.97 -10.98 0.94
CA LYS A 149 -11.48 -11.96 1.89
C LYS A 149 -12.49 -12.87 1.19
N ASP A 150 -12.05 -14.09 0.90
CA ASP A 150 -12.87 -15.31 0.76
C ASP A 150 -14.08 -15.24 -0.19
N GLY A 151 -14.15 -14.27 -1.12
CA GLY A 151 -15.30 -14.08 -2.00
C GLY A 151 -16.56 -13.59 -1.29
N LYS A 152 -16.46 -13.03 -0.08
CA LYS A 152 -17.54 -12.27 0.55
C LYS A 152 -17.29 -10.80 0.33
N VAL A 153 -17.99 -10.23 -0.65
CA VAL A 153 -18.12 -8.78 -0.75
C VAL A 153 -18.89 -8.33 0.48
N GLU A 154 -18.21 -7.83 1.51
CA GLU A 154 -18.90 -7.24 2.68
C GLU A 154 -19.60 -5.93 2.29
N GLY A 155 -19.40 -5.46 1.05
CA GLY A 155 -20.07 -4.31 0.47
C GLY A 155 -19.50 -2.98 0.91
N ALA A 156 -18.49 -2.99 1.80
CA ALA A 156 -17.86 -1.80 2.34
C ALA A 156 -16.36 -2.01 2.55
N LEU A 157 -15.55 -1.03 2.12
CA LEU A 157 -14.10 -1.06 2.23
C LEU A 157 -13.62 -0.25 3.43
N GLY A 158 -12.75 -0.85 4.26
CA GLY A 158 -12.04 -0.12 5.30
C GLY A 158 -10.92 0.76 4.73
N ARG A 159 -10.33 1.61 5.57
CA ARG A 159 -9.25 2.53 5.19
C ARG A 159 -8.10 1.88 4.42
N MET A 160 -7.67 0.71 4.88
CA MET A 160 -6.55 -0.01 4.26
C MET A 160 -6.98 -0.69 2.95
N ASP A 161 -8.21 -1.20 2.88
CA ASP A 161 -8.74 -1.78 1.64
C ASP A 161 -8.86 -0.70 0.56
N ILE A 162 -9.27 0.52 0.94
CA ILE A 162 -9.32 1.68 0.04
C ILE A 162 -7.94 2.07 -0.49
N LEU A 163 -6.91 2.07 0.36
CA LEU A 163 -5.54 2.34 -0.10
C LEU A 163 -5.14 1.37 -1.21
N TYR A 164 -5.33 0.07 -0.97
CA TYR A 164 -5.02 -0.95 -1.95
C TYR A 164 -5.92 -0.82 -3.20
N ALA A 165 -7.21 -0.56 -3.01
CA ALA A 165 -8.18 -0.34 -4.07
C ALA A 165 -7.77 0.79 -5.01
N VAL A 166 -7.36 1.94 -4.46
CA VAL A 166 -6.90 3.09 -5.24
C VAL A 166 -5.63 2.75 -6.02
N GLY A 167 -4.68 2.04 -5.40
CA GLY A 167 -3.47 1.56 -6.10
C GLY A 167 -3.77 0.60 -7.26
N VAL A 168 -4.69 -0.34 -7.04
CA VAL A 168 -5.17 -1.27 -8.08
C VAL A 168 -5.90 -0.53 -9.19
N TRP A 169 -6.73 0.46 -8.85
CA TRP A 169 -7.50 1.22 -9.81
C TRP A 169 -6.60 2.05 -10.74
N TYR A 170 -5.62 2.78 -10.21
CA TYR A 170 -4.66 3.49 -11.07
C TYR A 170 -3.87 2.55 -11.98
N SER A 171 -3.49 1.36 -11.47
CA SER A 171 -2.83 0.33 -12.29
C SER A 171 -3.76 -0.22 -13.38
N TYR A 172 -5.04 -0.39 -13.07
CA TYR A 172 -6.06 -0.85 -14.02
C TYR A 172 -6.32 0.15 -15.14
N VAL A 173 -6.47 1.44 -14.80
CA VAL A 173 -6.70 2.52 -15.77
C VAL A 173 -5.53 2.69 -16.73
N ASP A 174 -4.28 2.63 -16.23
CA ASP A 174 -3.07 2.67 -17.07
C ASP A 174 -3.01 1.50 -18.08
N HIS A 175 -3.43 0.31 -17.67
CA HIS A 175 -3.51 -0.85 -18.56
C HIS A 175 -4.60 -0.70 -19.64
N GLN A 176 -5.73 -0.06 -19.37
CA GLN A 176 -6.79 0.20 -20.35
C GLN A 176 -6.34 1.22 -21.40
N GLN A 177 -5.72 2.34 -20.97
CA GLN A 177 -5.21 3.37 -21.89
C GLN A 177 -4.18 2.79 -22.88
N LYS A 178 -3.25 1.95 -22.39
CA LYS A 178 -2.27 1.27 -23.26
C LYS A 178 -2.90 0.30 -24.25
N GLN A 179 -3.98 -0.38 -23.88
CA GLN A 179 -4.70 -1.29 -24.80
C GLN A 179 -5.50 -0.52 -25.85
N GLU A 180 -6.11 0.61 -25.48
CA GLU A 180 -6.83 1.49 -26.39
C GLU A 180 -5.87 2.19 -27.37
N GLU A 181 -4.69 2.63 -26.93
CA GLU A 181 -3.65 3.19 -27.81
C GLU A 181 -3.11 2.16 -28.82
N VAL A 182 -2.91 0.91 -28.39
CA VAL A 182 -2.49 -0.19 -29.27
C VAL A 182 -3.59 -0.59 -30.25
N SER A 183 -4.86 -0.63 -29.80
CA SER A 183 -6.01 -0.95 -30.66
C SER A 183 -6.32 0.18 -31.66
N SER A 184 -6.14 1.43 -31.25
CA SER A 184 -6.25 2.61 -32.11
C SER A 184 -5.14 2.64 -33.18
N CYS A 185 -3.91 2.30 -32.83
CA CYS A 185 -2.80 2.18 -33.80
C CYS A 185 -3.02 1.03 -34.81
N CYS A 186 -3.62 -0.09 -34.42
CA CYS A 186 -3.90 -1.21 -35.33
C CYS A 186 -5.10 -0.97 -36.27
N SER A 187 -5.90 0.08 -36.07
CA SER A 187 -7.07 0.40 -36.89
C SER A 187 -6.79 1.39 -38.04
N ILE A 188 -5.54 1.85 -38.21
CA ILE A 188 -5.12 2.83 -39.22
C ILE A 188 -4.12 2.25 -40.26
N SER A 189 -3.87 0.93 -40.28
CA SER A 189 -3.02 0.29 -41.32
C SER A 189 -3.81 -0.36 -42.45
#